data_AF-A0A0U3AMX0-F1
#
_entry.id   AF-A0A0U3AMX0-F1
#
_cell.length_a   1.000
_cell.length_b   1.000
_cell.length_c   1.000
_cell.angle_alpha   90.00
_cell.angle_beta   90.00
_cell.angle_gamma   90.00
#
_symmetry.space_group_name_H-M   'P 1'
#
loop_
_entity.id
_entity.type
_entity.pdbx_description
1 polymer ?
#
loop_
_entity_poly.entity_id
_entity_poly.type
_entity_poly.pdbx_seq_one_letter_code
_entity_poly.pdbx_strand_id
1 'polypeptide(L)'
;MKEGTTGGRVVGNVMDGAGMTGADSLVDVKGNDWVIESNVGQHAEEAMQTHRIEDGWGTGNIFRDNTVDVDGDGRHFYIHDPEITDNIVSCSNRTSSGEPIRSNVECTP
;
A
#
# COMPACT_ATOMS: atom_id res chain seq x y z
N MET A 1 8.00 6.04 0.89
CA MET A 1 8.82 6.13 2.13
C MET A 1 10.08 5.31 1.95
N LYS A 2 11.20 5.72 2.56
CA LYS A 2 12.52 5.10 2.32
C LYS A 2 12.94 4.18 3.46
N GLU A 3 13.77 3.20 3.10
CA GLU A 3 14.63 2.46 4.00
C GLU A 3 15.39 3.44 4.92
N GLY A 4 15.57 3.09 6.20
CA GLY A 4 16.09 4.01 7.21
C GLY A 4 15.03 4.73 8.05
N THR A 5 13.74 4.61 7.70
CA THR A 5 12.65 5.32 8.40
C THR A 5 11.67 4.36 9.09
N THR A 6 11.17 4.75 10.27
CA THR A 6 10.30 3.89 11.10
C THR A 6 9.16 4.67 11.75
N GLY A 7 8.00 4.03 11.93
CA GLY A 7 6.93 4.51 12.81
C GLY A 7 6.15 5.71 12.26
N GLY A 8 6.26 5.98 10.96
CA GLY A 8 5.55 7.07 10.31
C GLY A 8 4.08 6.75 10.04
N ARG A 9 3.30 7.77 9.70
CA ARG A 9 1.86 7.63 9.42
C ARG A 9 1.46 8.42 8.18
N VAL A 10 0.70 7.81 7.28
CA VAL A 10 0.06 8.45 6.13
C VAL A 10 -1.45 8.24 6.28
N VAL A 11 -2.15 9.27 6.76
CA VAL A 11 -3.54 9.12 7.24
C VAL A 11 -4.46 10.18 6.66
N GLY A 12 -5.63 9.75 6.16
CA GLY A 12 -6.71 10.67 5.78
C GLY A 12 -6.42 11.52 4.54
N ASN A 13 -5.53 11.07 3.66
CA ASN A 13 -5.16 11.81 2.46
C ASN A 13 -6.03 11.42 1.27
N VAL A 14 -6.13 12.32 0.30
CA VAL A 14 -6.65 12.05 -1.04
C VAL A 14 -5.48 12.13 -2.01
N MET A 15 -5.26 11.08 -2.78
CA MET A 15 -4.16 10.94 -3.72
C MET A 15 -4.71 10.63 -5.11
N ASP A 16 -4.28 11.41 -6.11
CA ASP A 16 -4.67 11.26 -7.51
C ASP A 16 -3.41 11.07 -8.34
N GLY A 17 -3.28 9.90 -8.99
CA GLY A 17 -2.13 9.52 -9.80
C GLY A 17 -2.18 10.02 -11.24
N ALA A 18 -3.20 10.79 -11.63
CA ALA A 18 -3.33 11.27 -12.99
C ALA A 18 -2.07 12.02 -13.47
N GLY A 19 -1.45 11.50 -14.52
CA GLY A 19 -0.22 12.06 -15.10
C GLY A 19 1.08 11.69 -14.38
N MET A 20 1.05 10.76 -13.42
CA MET A 20 2.26 10.18 -12.86
C MET A 20 3.12 9.55 -13.96
N THR A 21 4.43 9.75 -13.86
CA THR A 21 5.42 9.16 -14.77
C THR A 21 6.61 8.65 -13.95
N GLY A 22 7.13 7.47 -14.29
CA GLY A 22 8.28 6.88 -13.60
C GLY A 22 7.98 6.22 -12.25
N ALA A 23 6.73 6.23 -11.80
CA ALA A 23 6.21 5.44 -10.70
C ALA A 23 4.88 4.79 -11.13
N ASP A 24 4.62 3.60 -10.62
CA ASP A 24 3.45 2.77 -10.90
C ASP A 24 2.43 2.80 -9.75
N SER A 25 2.86 3.15 -8.53
CA SER A 25 2.01 3.18 -7.33
C SER A 25 1.93 4.54 -6.63
N LEU A 26 0.77 4.84 -6.02
CA LEU A 26 0.56 6.08 -5.25
C LEU A 26 1.44 6.14 -3.99
N VAL A 27 1.63 4.99 -3.33
CA VAL A 27 2.42 4.87 -2.11
C VAL A 27 3.36 3.67 -2.23
N ASP A 28 4.66 3.89 -2.07
CA ASP A 28 5.69 2.83 -2.03
C ASP A 28 6.44 2.88 -0.69
N VAL A 29 6.25 1.88 0.17
CA VAL A 29 6.77 1.82 1.55
C VAL A 29 8.03 0.97 1.63
N LYS A 30 9.16 1.60 1.93
CA LYS A 30 10.45 0.92 2.15
C LYS A 30 10.94 1.02 3.59
N GLY A 31 10.23 1.77 4.43
CA GLY A 31 10.50 1.88 5.86
C GLY A 31 9.78 0.80 6.66
N ASN A 32 9.85 0.91 7.99
CA ASN A 32 9.25 -0.04 8.93
C ASN A 32 8.13 0.57 9.76
N ASP A 33 7.21 -0.27 10.24
CA ASP A 33 6.16 0.09 11.19
C ASP A 33 5.33 1.32 10.77
N TRP A 34 5.17 1.54 9.46
CA TRP A 34 4.33 2.61 8.95
C TRP A 34 2.85 2.23 9.02
N VAL A 35 2.01 3.20 9.35
CA VAL A 35 0.55 3.05 9.28
C VAL A 35 0.02 3.86 8.10
N ILE A 36 -0.57 3.17 7.13
CA ILE A 36 -1.21 3.73 5.94
C ILE A 36 -2.71 3.51 6.08
N GLU A 37 -3.43 4.57 6.47
CA GLU A 37 -4.77 4.46 7.02
C GLU A 37 -5.75 5.48 6.46
N SER A 38 -6.97 5.03 6.14
CA SER A 38 -8.09 5.90 5.77
C SER A 38 -7.77 6.87 4.62
N ASN A 39 -6.91 6.46 3.68
CA ASN A 39 -6.62 7.26 2.50
C ASN A 39 -7.55 6.90 1.35
N VAL A 40 -7.80 7.87 0.46
CA VAL A 40 -8.48 7.68 -0.82
C VAL A 40 -7.47 7.81 -1.94
N GLY A 41 -7.39 6.82 -2.83
CA GLY A 41 -6.43 6.79 -3.94
C GLY A 41 -7.09 6.44 -5.27
N GLN A 42 -6.72 7.15 -6.34
CA GLN A 42 -7.25 6.88 -7.68
C GLN A 42 -6.22 7.16 -8.80
N HIS A 43 -6.53 6.70 -10.01
CA HIS A 43 -5.80 7.00 -11.25
C HIS A 43 -4.30 6.61 -11.24
N ALA A 44 -3.99 5.44 -10.73
CA ALA A 44 -2.66 4.85 -10.76
C ALA A 44 -2.72 3.38 -11.21
N GLU A 45 -1.59 2.81 -11.62
CA GLU A 45 -1.52 1.39 -12.01
C GLU A 45 -1.74 0.49 -10.79
N GLU A 46 -1.04 0.77 -9.69
CA GLU A 46 -1.29 0.16 -8.38
C GLU A 46 -1.52 1.26 -7.32
N ALA A 47 -2.15 0.91 -6.20
CA ALA A 47 -2.43 1.88 -5.15
C ALA A 47 -1.28 1.95 -4.15
N MET A 48 -0.90 0.81 -3.57
CA MET A 48 0.08 0.77 -2.48
C MET A 48 1.02 -0.40 -2.64
N GLN A 49 2.31 -0.14 -2.49
CA GLN A 49 3.36 -1.13 -2.55
C GLN A 49 4.22 -1.09 -1.29
N THR A 50 4.87 -2.21 -0.99
CA THR A 50 6.08 -2.22 -0.17
C THR A 50 7.25 -2.65 -1.03
N HIS A 51 8.46 -2.17 -0.69
CA HIS A 51 9.70 -2.70 -1.24
C HIS A 51 10.75 -2.86 -0.16
N ARG A 52 11.34 -4.05 -0.10
CA ARG A 52 12.54 -4.35 0.68
C ARG A 52 13.79 -4.15 -0.18
N ILE A 53 14.42 -2.98 -0.07
CA ILE A 53 15.67 -2.67 -0.80
C ILE A 53 16.89 -3.21 -0.06
N GLU A 54 16.83 -3.24 1.27
CA GLU A 54 17.89 -3.72 2.15
C GLU A 54 17.31 -4.60 3.26
N ASP A 55 18.12 -5.53 3.77
CA ASP A 55 17.71 -6.47 4.81
C ASP A 55 17.26 -5.74 6.08
N GLY A 56 16.10 -6.14 6.60
CA GLY A 56 15.49 -5.56 7.80
C GLY A 56 14.62 -4.32 7.56
N TRP A 57 14.44 -3.90 6.31
CA TRP A 57 13.55 -2.79 5.92
C TRP A 57 12.27 -3.26 5.20
N GLY A 58 11.33 -2.35 4.99
CA GLY A 58 10.03 -2.66 4.36
C GLY A 58 9.15 -3.58 5.21
N THR A 59 9.32 -3.61 6.53
CA THR A 59 8.76 -4.62 7.44
C THR A 59 7.73 -4.03 8.41
N GLY A 60 6.72 -4.81 8.80
CA GLY A 60 5.78 -4.46 9.88
C GLY A 60 4.81 -3.33 9.55
N ASN A 61 4.66 -2.96 8.28
CA ASN A 61 3.76 -1.88 7.88
C ASN A 61 2.30 -2.35 7.88
N ILE A 62 1.38 -1.46 8.22
CA ILE A 62 -0.05 -1.75 8.31
C ILE A 62 -0.82 -0.89 7.32
N PHE A 63 -1.58 -1.54 6.46
CA PHE A 63 -2.49 -0.92 5.50
C PHE A 63 -3.93 -1.24 5.92
N ARG A 64 -4.71 -0.21 6.29
CA ARG A 64 -6.10 -0.41 6.74
C ARG A 64 -7.04 0.73 6.37
N ASP A 65 -8.31 0.41 6.21
CA ASP A 65 -9.39 1.38 5.95
C ASP A 65 -9.19 2.28 4.72
N ASN A 66 -8.29 1.92 3.79
CA ASN A 66 -8.07 2.70 2.58
C ASN A 66 -9.14 2.39 1.53
N THR A 67 -9.52 3.41 0.77
CA THR A 67 -10.44 3.29 -0.38
C THR A 67 -9.67 3.58 -1.65
N VAL A 68 -9.51 2.60 -2.54
CA VAL A 68 -8.63 2.74 -3.71
C VAL A 68 -9.25 2.20 -4.98
N ASP A 69 -9.18 2.97 -6.06
CA ASP A 69 -9.61 2.57 -7.41
C ASP A 69 -8.44 2.75 -8.37
N VAL A 70 -7.88 1.65 -8.85
CA VAL A 70 -6.69 1.66 -9.72
C VAL A 70 -7.09 1.33 -11.15
N ASP A 71 -6.32 1.86 -12.10
CA ASP A 71 -6.55 1.68 -13.54
C ASP A 71 -5.82 0.45 -14.10
N GLY A 72 -4.95 -0.18 -13.30
CA GLY A 72 -4.21 -1.37 -13.69
C GLY A 72 -5.04 -2.65 -13.62
N ASP A 73 -4.80 -3.57 -14.56
CA ASP A 73 -5.53 -4.84 -14.67
C ASP A 73 -5.17 -5.88 -13.58
N GLY A 74 -4.13 -5.61 -12.78
CA GLY A 74 -3.56 -6.56 -11.82
C GLY A 74 -4.19 -6.48 -10.42
N ARG A 75 -3.52 -5.74 -9.53
CA ARG A 75 -3.79 -5.70 -8.08
C ARG A 75 -3.80 -4.26 -7.57
N HIS A 76 -4.45 -4.05 -6.43
CA HIS A 76 -4.42 -2.76 -5.77
C HIS A 76 -3.15 -2.64 -4.93
N PHE A 77 -2.84 -3.68 -4.14
CA PHE A 77 -1.69 -3.68 -3.24
C PHE A 77 -0.67 -4.77 -3.56
N TYR A 78 0.61 -4.44 -3.48
CA TYR A 78 1.72 -5.39 -3.60
C TYR A 78 2.63 -5.37 -2.37
N ILE A 79 2.88 -6.54 -1.80
CA ILE A 79 3.81 -6.74 -0.68
C ILE A 79 5.05 -7.49 -1.18
N HIS A 80 6.24 -6.89 -1.05
CA HIS A 80 7.50 -7.52 -1.41
C HIS A 80 7.97 -8.44 -0.27
N ASP A 81 8.38 -9.68 -0.60
CA ASP A 81 8.83 -10.70 0.35
C ASP A 81 7.88 -10.89 1.55
N PRO A 82 6.57 -11.15 1.31
CA PRO A 82 5.57 -11.17 2.37
C PRO A 82 5.82 -12.27 3.42
N GLU A 83 6.58 -13.31 3.09
CA GLU A 83 6.90 -14.42 4.00
C GLU A 83 7.86 -14.01 5.14
N ILE A 84 8.53 -12.86 5.03
CA ILE A 84 9.55 -12.41 5.99
C ILE A 84 9.43 -10.95 6.42
N THR A 85 8.50 -10.18 5.85
CA THR A 85 8.34 -8.74 6.12
C THR A 85 7.18 -8.41 7.05
N ASP A 86 6.35 -9.38 7.45
CA ASP A 86 5.27 -9.20 8.44
C ASP A 86 4.35 -7.99 8.18
N ASN A 87 4.21 -7.55 6.92
CA ASN A 87 3.31 -6.47 6.56
C ASN A 87 1.85 -6.95 6.61
N ILE A 88 0.96 -6.11 7.12
CA ILE A 88 -0.46 -6.42 7.29
C ILE A 88 -1.28 -5.63 6.29
N VAL A 89 -2.00 -6.35 5.44
CA VAL A 89 -3.09 -5.79 4.62
C VAL A 89 -4.40 -6.16 5.29
N SER A 90 -5.10 -5.20 5.90
CA SER A 90 -6.39 -5.47 6.54
C SER A 90 -7.51 -5.68 5.52
N CYS A 91 -8.49 -6.53 5.83
CA CYS A 91 -9.70 -6.73 5.02
C CYS A 91 -10.63 -5.50 4.99
N SER A 92 -10.32 -4.46 5.80
CA SER A 92 -11.02 -3.18 5.79
C SER A 92 -10.76 -2.32 4.54
N ASN A 93 -9.69 -2.60 3.80
CA ASN A 93 -9.38 -1.91 2.55
C ASN A 93 -10.34 -2.33 1.44
N ARG A 94 -10.84 -1.37 0.68
CA ARG A 94 -11.89 -1.60 -0.32
C ARG A 94 -11.75 -0.67 -1.53
N THR A 95 -12.46 -0.98 -2.61
CA THR A 95 -12.71 -0.05 -3.71
C THR A 95 -13.77 0.98 -3.32
N SER A 96 -13.97 2.03 -4.12
CA SER A 96 -15.05 2.99 -3.85
C SER A 96 -16.45 2.38 -3.98
N SER A 97 -16.60 1.29 -4.75
CA SER A 97 -17.83 0.51 -4.82
C SER A 97 -18.07 -0.38 -3.60
N GLY A 98 -17.10 -0.46 -2.67
CA GLY A 98 -17.19 -1.28 -1.46
C GLY A 98 -16.69 -2.72 -1.63
N GLU A 99 -16.12 -3.06 -2.78
CA GLU A 99 -15.56 -4.40 -3.02
C GLU A 99 -14.21 -4.56 -2.32
N PRO A 100 -13.82 -5.77 -1.89
CA PRO A 100 -12.49 -6.02 -1.36
C PRO A 100 -11.40 -5.64 -2.37
N ILE A 101 -10.29 -5.11 -1.87
CA ILE A 101 -9.11 -4.92 -2.72
C ILE A 101 -8.48 -6.27 -3.10
N ARG A 102 -7.79 -6.27 -4.24
CA ARG A 102 -6.92 -7.37 -4.69
C ARG A 102 -5.48 -7.12 -4.24
N SER A 103 -4.85 -8.12 -3.63
CA SER A 103 -3.43 -8.08 -3.25
C SER A 103 -2.76 -9.43 -3.53
N ASN A 104 -1.42 -9.48 -3.48
CA ASN A 104 -0.65 -10.73 -3.53
C ASN A 104 -0.55 -11.45 -2.18
N VAL A 105 -1.10 -10.85 -1.12
CA VAL A 105 -1.26 -11.47 0.19
C VAL A 105 -2.74 -11.51 0.55
N GLU A 106 -3.13 -12.52 1.33
CA GLU A 106 -4.46 -12.58 1.92
C GLU A 106 -4.65 -11.45 2.93
N CYS A 107 -5.84 -10.88 2.96
CA CYS A 107 -6.13 -9.84 3.93
C CYS A 107 -6.30 -10.43 5.34
N THR A 108 -5.98 -9.63 6.35
CA THR A 108 -6.21 -9.96 7.77
C THR A 108 -7.50 -9.29 8.27
N PRO A 109 -8.42 -10.02 8.92
CA PRO A 109 -9.66 -9.47 9.48
C PRO A 109 -9.44 -8.29 10.44
#